data_AF-A0A7V5WPQ5-F1
#
_entry.id   AF-A0A7V5WPQ5-F1
#
_cell.length_a   1.000
_cell.length_b   1.000
_cell.length_c   1.000
_cell.angle_alpha   90.00
_cell.angle_beta   90.00
_cell.angle_gamma   90.00
#
_symmetry.space_group_name_H-M   'P 1'
#
loop_
_entity.id
_entity.type
_entity.pdbx_description
1 polymer ?
#
loop_
_entity_poly.entity_id
_entity_poly.type
_entity_poly.pdbx_seq_one_letter_code
_entity_poly.pdbx_strand_id
1 'polypeptide(L)'
;LAAWLGKFQIIKPYQLAIVIGLTVLSIGLDYLAGVIGAKHFGAQKAGVLGSIVGSIIGLIFFPPFGFLIGALAGAIVAELIAGREIEEAFKAGFGVLIGTLGGIVAQVFIVIAIGIVIIPRLF
;
A
#
# COMPACT_ATOMS: atom_id res chain seq x y z
N LEU A 1 27.24 11.27 20.48
CA LEU A 1 27.25 11.70 21.89
C LEU A 1 25.85 11.70 22.54
N ALA A 2 24.80 12.22 21.91
CA ALA A 2 23.43 12.17 22.47
C ALA A 2 22.89 10.74 22.70
N ALA A 3 23.25 9.79 21.83
CA ALA A 3 22.85 8.37 21.95
C ALA A 3 23.58 7.58 23.05
N TRP A 4 24.68 8.10 23.62
CA TRP A 4 25.46 7.42 24.67
C TRP A 4 25.06 7.91 26.08
N LEU A 5 24.60 9.16 26.20
CA LEU A 5 24.23 9.80 27.47
C LEU A 5 22.77 9.56 27.88
N GLY A 6 21.89 9.30 26.91
CA GLY A 6 20.53 8.84 27.16
C GLY A 6 20.56 7.36 27.48
N LYS A 7 20.63 7.00 28.78
CA LYS A 7 20.31 5.68 29.32
C LYS A 7 19.35 4.98 28.37
N PHE A 8 19.74 3.83 27.79
CA PHE A 8 18.89 3.00 26.93
C PHE A 8 17.44 3.19 27.38
N GLN A 9 16.67 4.00 26.65
CA GLN A 9 15.24 4.07 26.81
C GLN A 9 14.81 2.70 26.30
N ILE A 10 14.83 1.72 27.19
CA ILE A 10 14.42 0.35 26.94
C ILE A 10 13.01 0.53 26.40
N ILE A 11 12.85 0.37 25.08
CA ILE A 11 11.54 0.36 24.45
C ILE A 11 10.77 -0.68 25.23
N LYS A 12 9.83 -0.23 26.05
CA LYS A 12 9.16 -1.12 26.99
C LYS A 12 8.41 -2.13 26.13
N PRO A 13 8.36 -3.43 26.49
CA PRO A 13 7.76 -4.46 25.64
C PRO A 13 6.33 -4.12 25.18
N TYR A 14 5.57 -3.38 26.00
CA TYR A 14 4.24 -2.89 25.62
C TYR A 14 4.25 -1.87 24.46
N GLN A 15 5.28 -1.03 24.32
CA GLN A 15 5.40 -0.08 23.21
C GLN A 15 5.65 -0.83 21.90
N LEU A 16 6.51 -1.85 21.95
CA LEU A 16 6.73 -2.78 20.84
C LEU A 16 5.44 -3.49 20.45
N ALA A 17 4.67 -4.00 21.43
CA ALA A 17 3.39 -4.65 21.17
C ALA A 17 2.37 -3.71 20.50
N ILE A 18 2.30 -2.44 20.92
CA ILE A 18 1.43 -1.43 20.30
C ILE A 18 1.86 -1.16 18.86
N VAL A 19 3.16 -0.95 18.62
CA VAL A 19 3.68 -0.67 17.27
C VAL A 19 3.43 -1.86 16.34
N ILE A 20 3.74 -3.07 16.78
CA ILE A 20 3.49 -4.29 16.00
C ILE A 20 1.99 -4.45 15.71
N GLY A 21 1.13 -4.21 16.69
CA GLY A 21 -0.32 -4.26 16.50
C GLY A 21 -0.81 -3.25 15.47
N LEU A 22 -0.32 -2.00 15.53
CA LEU A 22 -0.64 -0.96 14.55
C LEU A 22 -0.09 -1.28 13.16
N THR A 23 1.13 -1.84 13.06
CA THR A 23 1.70 -2.27 11.79
C THR A 23 0.88 -3.38 11.16
N VAL A 24 0.47 -4.40 11.91
CA VAL A 24 -0.39 -5.47 11.40
C VAL A 24 -1.74 -4.92 10.94
N LEU A 25 -2.34 -4.01 11.71
CA LEU A 25 -3.58 -3.35 11.33
C LEU A 25 -3.41 -2.56 10.02
N SER A 26 -2.30 -1.84 9.87
CA SER A 26 -1.97 -1.08 8.65
C SER A 26 -1.84 -1.98 7.44
N ILE A 27 -1.10 -3.09 7.55
CA ILE A 27 -0.94 -4.06 6.45
C ILE A 27 -2.31 -4.61 6.05
N GLY A 28 -3.17 -4.91 7.02
CA GLY A 28 -4.54 -5.35 6.76
C GLY A 28 -5.37 -4.30 6.02
N LEU A 29 -5.31 -3.04 6.45
CA LEU A 29 -6.00 -1.93 5.79
C LEU A 29 -5.48 -1.66 4.39
N ASP A 30 -4.17 -1.74 4.15
CA ASP A 30 -3.57 -1.56 2.83
C ASP A 30 -4.03 -2.64 1.85
N TYR A 31 -4.06 -3.90 2.32
CA TYR A 31 -4.59 -5.01 1.54
C TYR A 31 -6.08 -4.84 1.23
N LEU A 32 -6.90 -4.46 2.22
CA LEU A 32 -8.33 -4.25 2.04
C LEU A 32 -8.60 -3.06 1.11
N ALA A 33 -7.89 -1.95 1.25
CA ALA A 33 -8.03 -0.77 0.40
C ALA A 33 -7.68 -1.10 -1.06
N GLY A 34 -6.58 -1.83 -1.28
CA GLY A 34 -6.19 -2.28 -2.62
C GLY A 34 -7.22 -3.23 -3.25
N VAL A 35 -7.70 -4.22 -2.49
CA VAL A 35 -8.70 -5.19 -2.98
C VAL A 35 -10.05 -4.52 -3.21
N ILE A 36 -10.51 -3.68 -2.29
CA ILE A 36 -11.80 -2.97 -2.40
C ILE A 36 -11.75 -2.00 -3.56
N GLY A 37 -10.70 -1.19 -3.69
CA GLY A 37 -10.57 -0.24 -4.79
C GLY A 37 -10.49 -0.93 -6.16
N ALA A 38 -9.74 -2.02 -6.27
CA ALA A 38 -9.70 -2.80 -7.51
C ALA A 38 -11.07 -3.43 -7.82
N LYS A 39 -11.73 -4.07 -6.84
CA LYS A 39 -13.03 -4.72 -7.04
C LYS A 39 -14.17 -3.73 -7.30
N HIS A 40 -14.11 -2.52 -6.74
CA HIS A 40 -15.18 -1.52 -6.88
C HIS A 40 -15.39 -1.11 -8.34
N PHE A 41 -14.34 -1.12 -9.15
CA PHE A 41 -14.40 -0.81 -10.59
C PHE A 41 -14.35 -2.07 -11.47
N GLY A 42 -14.64 -3.24 -10.88
CA GLY A 42 -14.82 -4.48 -11.62
C GLY A 42 -13.54 -5.24 -11.95
N ALA A 43 -12.41 -4.97 -11.30
CA ALA A 43 -11.21 -5.78 -11.49
C ALA A 43 -11.44 -7.23 -11.01
N GLN A 44 -11.08 -8.19 -11.86
CA GLN A 44 -11.06 -9.61 -11.53
C GLN A 44 -9.75 -9.97 -10.83
N LYS A 45 -9.64 -11.24 -10.42
CA LYS A 45 -8.41 -11.78 -9.81
C LYS A 45 -7.19 -11.56 -10.71
N ALA A 46 -7.37 -11.62 -12.03
CA ALA A 46 -6.32 -11.38 -13.01
C ALA A 46 -5.79 -9.94 -12.94
N GLY A 47 -6.66 -8.92 -12.96
CA GLY A 47 -6.27 -7.52 -12.82
C GLY A 47 -5.61 -7.19 -11.48
N VAL A 48 -6.06 -7.82 -10.39
CA VAL A 48 -5.42 -7.66 -9.06
C VAL A 48 -4.02 -8.28 -9.03
N LEU A 49 -3.84 -9.49 -9.57
CA LEU A 49 -2.51 -10.11 -9.66
C LEU A 49 -1.60 -9.35 -10.63
N GLY A 50 -2.14 -8.94 -11.77
CA GLY A 50 -1.46 -8.14 -12.77
C GLY A 50 -0.99 -6.79 -12.21
N SER A 51 -1.80 -6.14 -11.39
CA SER A 51 -1.41 -4.89 -10.74
C SER A 51 -0.30 -5.08 -9.72
N ILE A 52 -0.32 -6.15 -8.94
CA ILE A 52 0.74 -6.43 -7.95
C ILE A 52 2.07 -6.67 -8.67
N VAL A 53 2.08 -7.54 -9.67
CA VAL A 53 3.30 -7.85 -10.45
C VAL A 53 3.78 -6.61 -11.21
N GLY A 54 2.86 -5.92 -11.87
CA GLY A 54 3.15 -4.69 -12.60
C GLY A 54 3.69 -3.58 -11.69
N SER A 55 3.16 -3.43 -10.47
CA SER A 55 3.66 -2.48 -9.48
C SER A 55 5.11 -2.76 -9.10
N ILE A 56 5.45 -4.03 -8.86
CA ILE A 56 6.81 -4.44 -8.49
C ILE A 56 7.78 -4.16 -9.63
N ILE A 57 7.42 -4.58 -10.85
CA ILE A 57 8.24 -4.33 -12.04
C ILE A 57 8.39 -2.83 -12.26
N GLY A 58 7.29 -2.08 -12.27
CA GLY A 58 7.29 -0.64 -12.47
C GLY A 58 8.14 0.09 -11.43
N LEU A 59 8.10 -0.34 -10.17
CA LEU A 59 8.95 0.22 -9.11
C LEU A 59 10.45 0.03 -9.39
N ILE A 60 10.85 -1.11 -9.95
CA ILE A 60 12.26 -1.40 -10.28
C ILE A 60 12.73 -0.53 -11.46
N PHE A 61 11.89 -0.38 -12.49
CA PHE A 61 12.26 0.33 -13.72
C PHE A 61 12.12 1.85 -13.63
N PHE A 62 11.15 2.36 -12.85
CA PHE A 62 10.87 3.80 -12.76
C PHE A 62 10.51 4.29 -11.35
N PRO A 63 11.39 4.14 -10.34
CA PRO A 63 11.12 4.70 -9.01
C PRO A 63 11.12 6.25 -9.04
N PRO A 64 10.27 6.95 -8.25
CA PRO A 64 9.33 6.42 -7.26
C PRO A 64 7.91 6.16 -7.81
N PHE A 65 7.54 6.69 -8.97
CA PHE A 65 6.15 6.65 -9.48
C PHE A 65 5.79 5.38 -10.24
N GLY A 66 6.79 4.56 -10.56
CA GLY A 66 6.66 3.38 -11.40
C GLY A 66 5.73 2.32 -10.81
N PHE A 67 5.53 2.28 -9.48
CA PHE A 67 4.54 1.36 -8.92
C PHE A 67 3.10 1.70 -9.32
N LEU A 68 2.73 2.99 -9.41
CA LEU A 68 1.38 3.41 -9.83
C LEU A 68 1.15 3.09 -11.32
N ILE A 69 2.12 3.47 -12.16
CA ILE A 69 2.05 3.23 -13.60
C ILE A 69 2.08 1.73 -13.89
N GLY A 70 2.96 1.01 -13.20
CA GLY A 70 3.09 -0.44 -13.26
C GLY A 70 1.83 -1.16 -12.79
N ALA A 71 1.19 -0.70 -11.71
CA ALA A 71 -0.08 -1.24 -11.24
C ALA A 71 -1.17 -1.11 -12.31
N LEU A 72 -1.31 0.08 -12.88
CA LEU A 72 -2.31 0.39 -13.90
C LEU A 72 -2.08 -0.44 -15.16
N ALA A 73 -0.86 -0.39 -15.72
CA ALA A 73 -0.52 -1.12 -16.94
C ALA A 73 -0.60 -2.64 -16.73
N GLY A 74 -0.07 -3.14 -15.61
CA GLY A 74 -0.13 -4.56 -15.26
C GLY A 74 -1.55 -5.08 -15.08
N ALA A 75 -2.45 -4.29 -14.48
CA ALA A 75 -3.86 -4.64 -14.37
C ALA A 75 -4.54 -4.72 -15.74
N ILE A 76 -4.36 -3.71 -16.59
CA ILE A 76 -4.97 -3.66 -17.92
C ILE A 76 -4.48 -4.84 -18.76
N VAL A 77 -3.16 -5.07 -18.81
CA VAL A 77 -2.58 -6.17 -19.58
C VAL A 77 -3.06 -7.52 -19.08
N ALA A 78 -3.14 -7.73 -17.76
CA ALA A 78 -3.61 -8.99 -17.21
C ALA A 78 -5.10 -9.26 -17.48
N GLU A 79 -5.96 -8.23 -17.42
CA GLU A 79 -7.38 -8.36 -17.75
C GLU A 79 -7.60 -8.62 -19.25
N LEU A 80 -6.80 -8.00 -20.12
CA LEU A 80 -6.83 -8.28 -21.56
C LEU A 80 -6.40 -9.72 -21.87
N ILE A 81 -5.34 -10.20 -21.22
CA ILE A 81 -4.88 -11.60 -21.36
C ILE A 81 -5.93 -12.58 -20.80
N ALA A 82 -6.68 -12.19 -19.78
CA ALA A 82 -7.80 -12.95 -19.23
C ALA A 82 -9.05 -12.96 -20.14
N GLY A 83 -9.00 -12.29 -21.31
CA GLY A 83 -10.06 -12.31 -22.32
C GLY A 83 -11.15 -11.26 -22.10
N ARG A 84 -10.92 -10.24 -21.28
CA ARG A 84 -11.88 -9.14 -21.12
C ARG A 84 -11.80 -8.15 -22.28
N GLU A 85 -12.90 -7.48 -22.52
CA GLU A 85 -12.95 -6.40 -23.49
C GLU A 85 -12.06 -5.23 -23.06
N ILE A 86 -11.54 -4.49 -24.05
CA ILE A 86 -10.65 -3.36 -23.81
C ILE A 86 -11.29 -2.34 -22.87
N GLU A 87 -12.56 -2.02 -23.05
CA GLU A 87 -13.24 -1.04 -22.21
C GLU A 87 -13.33 -1.50 -20.73
N GLU A 88 -13.58 -2.79 -20.50
CA GLU A 88 -13.60 -3.36 -19.15
C GLU A 88 -12.21 -3.41 -18.52
N ALA A 89 -11.18 -3.74 -19.30
CA ALA A 89 -9.80 -3.78 -18.82
C ALA A 89 -9.32 -2.39 -18.39
N PHE A 90 -9.64 -1.34 -19.15
CA PHE A 90 -9.34 0.04 -18.77
C PHE A 90 -10.10 0.48 -17.50
N LYS A 91 -11.39 0.13 -17.38
CA LYS A 91 -12.16 0.39 -16.14
C LYS A 91 -11.53 -0.30 -14.93
N ALA A 92 -11.14 -1.56 -15.07
CA ALA A 92 -10.45 -2.31 -14.02
C ALA A 92 -9.09 -1.68 -13.65
N GLY A 93 -8.32 -1.24 -14.66
CA GLY A 93 -7.07 -0.51 -14.46
C GLY A 93 -7.25 0.79 -13.67
N PHE A 94 -8.25 1.61 -14.03
CA PHE A 94 -8.60 2.80 -13.25
C PHE A 94 -9.02 2.46 -11.82
N GLY A 95 -9.72 1.34 -11.63
CA GLY A 95 -10.02 0.81 -10.30
C GLY A 95 -8.80 0.55 -9.44
N VAL A 96 -7.83 -0.13 -10.03
CA VAL A 96 -6.54 -0.39 -9.38
C VAL A 96 -5.83 0.93 -9.04
N LEU A 97 -5.84 1.91 -9.94
CA LEU A 97 -5.23 3.22 -9.71
C LEU A 97 -5.88 3.93 -8.52
N ILE A 98 -7.22 4.00 -8.49
CA ILE A 98 -7.98 4.62 -7.40
C ILE A 98 -7.79 3.86 -6.09
N GLY A 99 -7.79 2.52 -6.12
CA GLY A 99 -7.51 1.70 -4.93
C GLY A 99 -6.11 1.92 -4.38
N THR A 100 -5.11 2.02 -5.26
CA THR A 100 -3.72 2.31 -4.89
C THR A 100 -3.60 3.70 -4.27
N LEU A 101 -4.23 4.72 -4.87
CA LEU A 101 -4.27 6.08 -4.31
C LEU A 101 -5.00 6.13 -2.97
N GLY A 102 -6.12 5.42 -2.84
CA GLY A 102 -6.86 5.29 -1.58
C GLY A 102 -6.03 4.63 -0.48
N GLY A 103 -5.27 3.59 -0.82
CA GLY A 103 -4.31 2.95 0.09
C GLY A 103 -3.23 3.93 0.57
N ILE A 104 -2.62 4.70 -0.35
CA ILE A 104 -1.62 5.72 -0.01
C ILE A 104 -2.20 6.75 0.97
N VAL A 105 -3.41 7.25 0.71
CA VAL A 105 -4.10 8.19 1.59
C VAL A 105 -4.32 7.59 2.98
N ALA A 106 -4.81 6.35 3.07
CA ALA A 106 -4.97 5.65 4.33
C ALA A 106 -3.63 5.50 5.08
N GLN A 107 -2.56 5.15 4.36
CA GLN A 107 -1.22 5.04 4.89
C GLN A 107 -0.73 6.36 5.51
N VAL A 108 -0.98 7.49 4.86
CA VAL A 108 -0.61 8.81 5.39
C VAL A 108 -1.29 9.07 6.75
N PHE A 109 -2.59 8.75 6.89
CA PHE A 109 -3.29 8.88 8.17
C PHE A 109 -2.68 7.97 9.26
N ILE A 110 -2.31 6.75 8.90
CA ILE A 110 -1.70 5.80 9.85
C ILE A 110 -0.32 6.29 10.30
N VAL A 111 0.52 6.78 9.39
CA VAL A 111 1.85 7.34 9.73
C VAL A 111 1.70 8.53 10.67
N ILE A 112 0.73 9.42 10.41
CA ILE A 112 0.44 10.55 11.30
C ILE A 112 0.01 10.05 12.68
N ALA A 113 -0.89 9.08 12.76
CA ALA A 113 -1.34 8.51 14.03
C ALA A 113 -0.18 7.88 14.83
N ILE A 114 0.71 7.14 14.17
CA ILE A 114 1.90 6.57 14.79
C ILE A 114 2.83 7.68 15.30
N GLY A 115 3.05 8.72 14.49
CA GLY A 115 3.85 9.89 14.88
C GLY A 115 3.33 10.55 16.16
N ILE A 116 2.02 10.78 16.25
CA ILE A 116 1.39 11.36 17.45
C ILE A 116 1.56 10.48 18.68
N VAL A 117 1.53 9.14 18.54
CA VAL A 117 1.63 8.22 19.68
C VAL A 117 3.08 8.06 20.20
N ILE A 118 4.06 8.11 19.28
CA ILE A 118 5.47 7.83 19.56
C ILE A 118 6.29 9.09 19.84
N ILE A 119 6.11 10.17 19.07
CA ILE A 119 6.93 11.39 19.19
C ILE A 119 6.90 11.97 20.62
N PRO A 120 5.74 12.08 21.30
CA PRO A 120 5.69 12.56 22.68
C PRO A 120 6.32 11.61 23.72
N ARG A 121 6.67 10.38 23.32
CA ARG A 121 7.38 9.40 24.17
C ARG A 121 8.89 9.40 23.94
N LEU A 122 9.38 10.09 22.90
CA LEU A 122 10.79 10.21 22.57
C LEU A 122 11.45 11.44 23.19
N PHE A 123 10.66 12.44 23.60
CA PHE A 123 11.09 13.63 24.35
C PHE A 123 10.62 13.54 25.80
#